data_AF-A0A8T7GP99-F1
#
_entry.id   AF-A0A8T7GP99-F1
#
_cell.length_a   1.000
_cell.length_b   1.000
_cell.length_c   1.000
_cell.angle_alpha   90.00
_cell.angle_beta   90.00
_cell.angle_gamma   90.00
#
_symmetry.space_group_name_H-M   'P 1'
#
loop_
_entity.id
_entity.type
_entity.pdbx_description
1 polymer ?
#
loop_
_entity_poly.entity_id
_entity_poly.type
_entity_poly.pdbx_seq_one_letter_code
_entity_poly.pdbx_strand_id
1 'polypeptide(L)'
;MKVNIMFRGIDEKNQGKLICKICQYVECNLPKHHGKTLRWFISGNFDKIEYLKCENCDYTQPIASHCNIQMYYSEGDYFDLPDFTKKDYENMKKEYE
;
A
#
# COMPACT_ATOMS: atom_id res chain seq x y z
N MET A 1 26.35 -12.45 -4.20
CA MET A 1 25.52 -11.38 -4.80
C MET A 1 24.93 -10.58 -3.65
N LYS A 2 25.39 -9.34 -3.45
CA LYS A 2 24.88 -8.46 -2.39
C LYS A 2 23.54 -7.90 -2.85
N VAL A 3 22.44 -8.39 -2.29
CA VAL A 3 21.15 -7.73 -2.45
C VAL A 3 21.21 -6.51 -1.54
N ASN A 4 21.49 -5.35 -2.15
CA ASN A 4 21.31 -4.06 -1.50
C ASN A 4 19.81 -3.91 -1.24
N ILE A 5 19.41 -4.15 0.01
CA ILE A 5 18.09 -3.79 0.51
C ILE A 5 18.11 -2.26 0.58
N MET A 6 17.76 -1.64 -0.55
CA MET A 6 17.51 -0.21 -0.57
C MET A 6 16.23 0.01 0.24
N PHE A 7 16.40 0.56 1.44
CA PHE A 7 15.46 1.54 1.96
C PHE A 7 15.13 2.47 0.79
N ARG A 8 14.03 2.23 0.10
CA ARG A 8 13.49 3.23 -0.84
C ARG A 8 12.87 4.29 0.06
N GLY A 9 13.75 5.14 0.59
CA GLY A 9 13.37 6.42 1.14
C GLY A 9 12.41 7.09 0.17
N ILE A 10 11.44 7.79 0.75
CA ILE A 10 10.40 8.57 0.09
C ILE A 10 11.01 9.25 -1.15
N ASP A 11 10.82 8.65 -2.32
CA ASP A 11 11.13 9.34 -3.57
C ASP A 11 10.09 10.46 -3.61
N GLU A 12 10.52 11.73 -3.60
CA GLU A 12 9.63 12.89 -3.67
C GLU A 12 8.65 12.79 -4.86
N LYS A 13 8.98 11.98 -5.88
CA LYS A 13 8.11 11.67 -7.02
C LYS A 13 6.95 10.74 -6.70
N ASN A 14 6.95 10.04 -5.57
CA ASN A 14 5.96 9.04 -5.18
C ASN A 14 5.01 9.51 -4.08
N GLN A 15 5.00 10.79 -3.73
CA GLN A 15 4.02 11.34 -2.78
C GLN A 15 2.58 11.10 -3.25
N GLY A 16 1.72 10.65 -2.34
CA GLY A 16 0.31 10.39 -2.62
C GLY A 16 0.03 9.31 -3.68
N LYS A 17 0.64 8.13 -3.57
CA LYS A 17 0.39 7.02 -4.50
C LYS A 17 0.08 5.72 -3.76
N LEU A 18 -0.72 4.87 -4.40
CA LEU A 18 -0.87 3.47 -3.99
C LEU A 18 -0.01 2.61 -4.89
N ILE A 19 0.71 1.66 -4.29
CA ILE A 19 1.60 0.75 -5.03
C ILE A 19 1.19 -0.69 -4.73
N CYS A 20 1.07 -1.51 -5.77
CA CYS A 20 0.85 -2.94 -5.64
C CYS A 20 2.18 -3.64 -5.33
N LYS A 21 2.26 -4.40 -4.23
CA LYS A 21 3.48 -5.13 -3.87
C LYS A 21 3.87 -6.19 -4.91
N ILE A 22 2.89 -6.86 -5.51
CA ILE A 22 3.12 -7.99 -6.43
C ILE A 22 3.68 -7.54 -7.78
N CYS A 23 3.03 -6.60 -8.44
CA CYS A 23 3.37 -6.20 -9.81
C CYS A 23 3.97 -4.80 -9.91
N GLN A 24 4.12 -4.08 -8.80
CA GLN A 24 4.61 -2.71 -8.75
C GLN A 24 3.73 -1.72 -9.55
N TYR A 25 2.47 -2.08 -9.82
CA TYR A 25 1.49 -1.15 -10.37
C TYR A 25 1.32 0.05 -9.44
N VAL A 26 1.30 1.24 -10.01
CA VAL A 26 1.21 2.51 -9.27
C VAL A 26 -0.09 3.20 -9.64
N GLU A 27 -0.94 3.43 -8.64
CA GLU A 27 -2.14 4.24 -8.75
C GLU A 27 -1.84 5.65 -8.21
N CYS A 28 -2.03 6.63 -9.08
CA CYS A 28 -1.80 8.05 -8.79
C CYS A 28 -3.11 8.81 -8.53
N ASN A 29 -4.26 8.25 -8.93
CA ASN A 29 -5.57 8.85 -8.72
C ASN A 29 -6.15 8.40 -7.39
N LEU A 30 -5.62 8.99 -6.32
CA LEU A 30 -6.20 8.80 -5.00
C LEU A 30 -7.60 9.45 -4.91
N PRO A 31 -8.54 8.81 -4.18
CA PRO A 31 -9.87 9.36 -3.97
C PRO A 31 -9.80 10.73 -3.29
N LYS A 32 -10.73 11.61 -3.67
CA LYS A 32 -10.83 12.97 -3.14
C LYS A 32 -12.14 13.16 -2.37
N HIS A 33 -12.07 13.91 -1.28
CA HIS A 33 -13.22 14.32 -0.49
C HIS A 33 -13.01 15.76 0.00
N HIS A 34 -14.05 16.59 -0.02
CA HIS A 34 -13.95 18.04 0.21
C HIS A 34 -12.88 18.74 -0.66
N GLY A 35 -12.71 18.30 -1.91
CA GLY A 35 -11.74 18.87 -2.85
C GLY A 35 -10.27 18.55 -2.56
N LYS A 36 -9.98 17.77 -1.50
CA LYS A 36 -8.63 17.32 -1.13
C LYS A 36 -8.50 15.81 -1.30
N THR A 37 -7.30 15.37 -1.62
CA THR A 37 -6.94 13.95 -1.62
C THR A 37 -7.03 13.37 -0.21
N LEU A 38 -7.62 12.19 -0.06
CA LEU A 38 -7.64 11.49 1.22
C LEU A 38 -6.23 11.07 1.63
N ARG A 39 -5.91 11.17 2.91
CA ARG A 39 -4.59 10.80 3.46
C ARG A 39 -4.60 9.41 4.05
N TRP A 40 -3.45 8.75 4.03
CA TRP A 40 -3.28 7.45 4.67
C TRP A 40 -3.33 7.57 6.20
N PHE A 41 -4.07 6.66 6.81
CA PHE A 41 -4.17 6.48 8.25
C PHE A 41 -4.13 5.00 8.58
N ILE A 42 -3.53 4.70 9.72
CA ILE A 42 -3.49 3.36 10.30
C ILE A 42 -4.16 3.41 11.66
N SER A 43 -5.00 2.43 11.95
CA SER A 43 -5.63 2.26 13.26
C SER A 43 -5.61 0.81 13.69
N GLY A 44 -5.61 0.58 14.99
CA GLY A 44 -5.54 -0.75 15.60
C GLY A 44 -4.24 -0.97 16.36
N ASN A 45 -4.35 -1.74 17.46
CA ASN A 45 -3.22 -2.04 18.35
C ASN A 45 -2.53 -3.36 17.97
N PHE A 46 -3.33 -4.41 17.72
CA PHE A 46 -2.83 -5.75 17.36
C PHE A 46 -3.06 -6.01 15.87
N ASP A 47 -4.30 -5.87 15.41
CA ASP A 47 -4.64 -5.90 13.99
C ASP A 47 -4.68 -4.48 13.45
N LYS A 48 -3.65 -4.11 12.69
CA LYS A 48 -3.58 -2.78 12.08
C LYS A 48 -4.33 -2.76 10.76
N ILE A 49 -5.29 -1.86 10.69
CA ILE A 49 -6.11 -1.62 9.50
C ILE A 49 -5.69 -0.29 8.90
N GLU A 50 -5.30 -0.33 7.64
CA GLU A 50 -4.94 0.85 6.87
C GLU A 50 -6.15 1.34 6.05
N TYR A 51 -6.39 2.65 6.06
CA TYR A 51 -7.47 3.30 5.32
C TYR A 51 -7.08 4.71 4.90
N LEU A 52 -7.86 5.28 3.97
CA LEU A 52 -7.76 6.66 3.54
C LEU A 52 -8.78 7.50 4.31
N LYS A 53 -8.34 8.57 4.97
CA LYS A 53 -9.20 9.47 5.77
C LYS A 53 -9.16 10.91 5.24
N CYS A 54 -10.28 11.61 5.32
CA CYS A 54 -10.34 13.03 5.04
C CYS A 54 -9.74 13.84 6.20
N GLU A 55 -8.99 14.89 5.89
CA GLU A 55 -8.45 15.78 6.95
C GLU A 55 -9.52 16.69 7.58
N ASN A 56 -10.60 16.97 6.85
CA ASN A 56 -11.60 17.94 7.26
C ASN A 56 -12.80 17.30 8.00
N CYS A 57 -12.94 15.97 7.97
CA CYS A 57 -14.06 15.25 8.58
C CYS A 57 -13.72 13.77 8.80
N ASP A 58 -14.62 13.00 9.41
CA ASP A 58 -14.41 11.58 9.70
C ASP A 58 -14.71 10.62 8.53
N TYR A 59 -14.85 11.15 7.31
CA TYR A 59 -15.00 10.29 6.13
C TYR A 59 -13.75 9.43 5.92
N THR A 60 -13.95 8.12 5.82
CA THR A 60 -12.91 7.12 5.56
C THR A 60 -13.29 6.22 4.39
N GLN A 61 -12.27 5.65 3.75
CA GLN A 61 -12.42 4.69 2.67
C GLN A 61 -11.30 3.65 2.76
N PRO A 62 -11.56 2.35 2.50
CA PRO A 62 -10.51 1.35 2.44
C PRO A 62 -9.50 1.67 1.34
N ILE A 63 -8.26 1.22 1.53
CA ILE A 63 -7.24 1.32 0.47
C ILE A 63 -7.60 0.36 -0.67
N ALA A 64 -7.38 0.80 -1.91
CA ALA A 64 -7.66 -0.01 -3.08
C ALA A 64 -6.82 -1.29 -3.12
N SER A 65 -7.38 -2.32 -3.74
CA SER A 65 -6.70 -3.60 -3.94
C SER A 65 -6.26 -3.77 -5.39
N HIS A 66 -5.11 -4.41 -5.58
CA HIS A 66 -4.60 -4.81 -6.89
C HIS A 66 -3.91 -6.18 -6.76
N CYS A 67 -4.00 -7.05 -7.77
CA CYS A 67 -3.53 -8.44 -7.68
C CYS A 67 -4.09 -9.19 -6.45
N ASN A 68 -5.34 -8.93 -6.08
CA ASN A 68 -6.03 -9.51 -4.92
C ASN A 68 -5.39 -9.23 -3.55
N ILE A 69 -4.49 -8.24 -3.47
CA ILE A 69 -3.94 -7.74 -2.20
C ILE A 69 -4.22 -6.25 -2.07
N GLN A 70 -4.33 -5.77 -0.83
CA GLN A 70 -4.39 -4.35 -0.54
C GLN A 70 -3.09 -3.68 -1.02
N MET A 71 -3.22 -2.59 -1.76
CA MET A 71 -2.07 -1.78 -2.15
C MET A 71 -1.52 -1.05 -0.93
N TYR A 72 -0.24 -0.70 -0.92
CA TYR A 72 0.34 0.10 0.16
C TYR A 72 0.45 1.56 -0.26
N TYR A 73 0.33 2.45 0.71
CA TYR A 73 0.54 3.88 0.49
C TYR A 73 2.04 4.18 0.49
N SER A 74 2.50 4.91 -0.51
CA SER A 74 3.92 5.22 -0.69
C SER A 74 4.54 6.01 0.47
N GLU A 75 3.73 6.76 1.23
CA GLU A 75 4.14 7.54 2.41
C GLU A 75 3.76 6.85 3.73
N GLY A 76 3.23 5.62 3.69
CA GLY A 76 2.88 4.90 4.92
C GLY A 76 4.14 4.46 5.64
N ASP A 77 4.34 4.92 6.88
CA ASP A 77 5.50 4.54 7.72
C ASP A 77 5.44 3.09 8.23
N TYR A 78 4.43 2.31 7.83
CA TYR A 78 4.18 0.99 8.37
C TYR A 78 4.46 -0.11 7.34
N PHE A 79 5.57 -0.83 7.54
CA PHE A 79 5.98 -1.97 6.71
C PHE A 79 6.25 -3.20 7.58
N ASP A 80 5.19 -3.87 8.06
CA ASP A 80 5.29 -5.16 8.79
C ASP A 80 4.98 -6.36 7.87
N LEU A 81 5.54 -6.40 6.66
CA LEU A 81 5.39 -7.58 5.81
C LEU A 81 6.72 -7.97 5.14
N PRO A 82 7.08 -9.28 5.14
CA PRO A 82 8.23 -9.78 4.39
C PRO A 82 8.06 -9.50 2.89
N ASP A 83 9.18 -9.35 2.18
CA ASP A 83 9.23 -9.12 0.72
C ASP A 83 8.51 -10.25 -0.04
N PHE A 84 7.21 -10.08 -0.27
CA PHE A 84 6.38 -11.04 -0.98
C PHE A 84 6.43 -10.75 -2.47
N THR A 85 7.11 -11.61 -3.23
CA THR A 85 7.33 -11.42 -4.67
C THR A 85 6.24 -12.07 -5.51
N LYS A 86 6.12 -11.66 -6.78
CA LYS A 86 5.25 -12.33 -7.76
C LYS A 86 5.53 -13.84 -7.88
N LYS A 87 6.79 -14.24 -7.73
CA LYS A 87 7.20 -15.65 -7.76
C LYS A 87 6.63 -16.43 -6.56
N ASP A 88 6.60 -15.80 -5.39
CA ASP A 88 6.05 -16.41 -4.17
C ASP A 88 4.54 -16.62 -4.30
N TYR A 89 3.82 -15.65 -4.89
CA TYR A 89 2.41 -15.80 -5.23
C TYR A 89 2.14 -16.96 -6.20
N GLU A 90 2.93 -17.07 -7.27
CA GLU A 90 2.79 -18.15 -8.27
C GLU A 90 3.11 -19.53 -7.68
N ASN A 91 4.08 -19.62 -6.75
CA ASN A 91 4.41 -20.86 -6.06
C ASN A 91 3.29 -21.31 -5.12
N MET A 92 2.73 -20.39 -4.33
CA MET A 92 1.58 -20.70 -3.45
C MET A 92 0.37 -21.17 -4.25
N LYS A 93 0.09 -20.54 -5.41
CA LYS A 93 -1.04 -20.94 -6.25
C LYS A 93 -0.95 -22.39 -6.71
N LYS A 94 0.26 -22.90 -6.97
CA LYS A 94 0.50 -24.28 -7.40
C LYS A 94 0.37 -25.33 -6.28
N GLU A 95 0.50 -24.95 -5.03
CA GLU A 95 0.37 -25.87 -3.89
C GLU A 95 -1.11 -26.20 -3.56
N TYR A 96 -2.05 -25.39 -4.06
CA TYR A 96 -3.48 -25.56 -3.85
C TYR A 96 -4.25 -26.04 -5.10
N GLU A 97 -3.53 -26.41 -6.18
CA GLU A 97 -4.06 -27.13 -7.36
C GLU A 97 -3.67 -28.61 -7.30
#